data_AF-W4UQG0-F1
#
_entry.id   AF-W4UQG0-F1
#
_cell.length_a   1.000
_cell.length_b   1.000
_cell.length_c   1.000
_cell.angle_alpha   90.00
_cell.angle_beta   90.00
_cell.angle_gamma   90.00
#
_symmetry.space_group_name_H-M   'P 1'
#
loop_
_entity.id
_entity.type
_entity.pdbx_description
1 polymer ?
#
loop_
_entity_poly.entity_id
_entity_poly.type
_entity_poly.pdbx_seq_one_letter_code
_entity_poly.pdbx_strand_id
1 'polypeptide(L)'
;MENKITAPNARVDVADVLRGLAVMGIILLHSIEHFNFYSFPEQNPFEWMNFTDQAIWRGLFFTFSNKAYAVFALLFGFSFYIQDNNQQRRGKDFRLRFLWRLFLLFIIGQFNAAFFTGEILTMYAILGIILPIFCRMSNRTVAIFATILILQPVDWVKVIYALCNPDYVAGKGLASYYFGLAFEVQKNGTFLETVRMNLFEGQLANMTWALEHGRILQTPGLFLFGMLVGRKGLFLYSERNERLWLKALAISLICFFLFTAQQHAT
;
A
#
# COMPACT_ATOMS: atom_id res chain seq x y z
N MET A 1 10.98 -22.62 27.59
CA MET A 1 10.05 -21.52 27.20
C MET A 1 9.36 -21.92 25.91
N GLU A 2 8.58 -22.98 25.95
CA GLU A 2 8.12 -23.69 24.75
C GLU A 2 6.60 -23.82 24.82
N ASN A 3 5.93 -23.64 23.68
CA ASN A 3 4.48 -23.76 23.50
C ASN A 3 3.55 -22.68 24.09
N LYS A 4 3.65 -21.44 23.60
CA LYS A 4 2.50 -20.50 23.63
C LYS A 4 2.04 -19.99 22.25
N ILE A 5 2.70 -20.42 21.16
CA ILE A 5 2.42 -19.95 19.79
C ILE A 5 1.40 -20.85 19.05
N THR A 6 0.97 -21.96 19.64
CA THR A 6 0.01 -22.90 19.03
C THR A 6 -1.46 -22.58 19.35
N ALA A 7 -1.73 -21.61 20.23
CA ALA A 7 -3.08 -21.19 20.57
C ALA A 7 -3.72 -20.34 19.44
N PRO A 8 -5.06 -20.35 19.29
CA PRO A 8 -5.78 -19.50 18.31
C PRO A 8 -5.41 -18.02 18.36
N ASN A 9 -4.96 -17.52 19.52
CA ASN A 9 -4.54 -16.14 19.75
C ASN A 9 -3.23 -15.78 19.04
N ALA A 10 -2.32 -16.73 18.83
CA ALA A 10 -1.02 -16.46 18.21
C ALA A 10 -1.13 -15.92 16.78
N ARG A 11 -2.20 -16.28 16.03
CA ARG A 11 -2.46 -15.73 14.68
C ARG A 11 -2.80 -14.25 14.71
N VAL A 12 -3.53 -13.84 15.75
CA VAL A 12 -3.94 -12.44 15.95
C VAL A 12 -2.73 -11.63 16.40
N ASP A 13 -1.93 -12.18 17.32
CA ASP A 13 -0.73 -11.53 17.85
C ASP A 13 0.30 -11.23 16.75
N VAL A 14 0.64 -12.20 15.89
CA VAL A 14 1.60 -11.99 14.79
C VAL A 14 1.10 -10.91 13.82
N ALA A 15 -0.18 -10.94 13.47
CA ALA A 15 -0.75 -9.97 12.52
C ALA A 15 -0.83 -8.56 13.11
N ASP A 16 -1.10 -8.44 14.40
CA ASP A 16 -1.12 -7.15 15.10
C ASP A 16 0.31 -6.56 15.23
N VAL A 17 1.32 -7.40 15.51
CA VAL A 17 2.74 -6.98 15.51
C VAL A 17 3.18 -6.52 14.12
N LEU A 18 2.88 -7.31 13.07
CA LEU A 18 3.21 -6.94 11.70
C LEU A 18 2.49 -5.66 11.26
N ARG A 19 1.27 -5.41 11.77
CA ARG A 19 0.53 -4.17 11.48
C ARG A 19 1.19 -2.98 12.16
N GLY A 20 1.57 -3.11 13.43
CA GLY A 20 2.32 -2.08 14.16
C GLY A 20 3.63 -1.73 13.47
N LEU A 21 4.37 -2.74 13.01
CA LEU A 21 5.61 -2.56 12.24
C LEU A 21 5.37 -1.82 10.91
N ALA A 22 4.30 -2.17 10.19
CA ALA A 22 3.96 -1.52 8.94
C ALA A 22 3.58 -0.04 9.15
N VAL A 23 2.77 0.26 10.18
CA VAL A 23 2.40 1.64 10.53
C VAL A 23 3.64 2.45 10.95
N MET A 24 4.53 1.87 11.74
CA MET A 24 5.80 2.50 12.10
C MET A 24 6.63 2.83 10.85
N GLY A 25 6.76 1.88 9.91
CA GLY A 25 7.46 2.10 8.64
C GLY A 25 6.85 3.23 7.80
N ILE A 26 5.51 3.32 7.75
CA ILE A 26 4.80 4.40 7.04
C ILE A 26 5.05 5.76 7.71
N ILE A 27 5.02 5.83 9.04
CA ILE A 27 5.29 7.08 9.78
C ILE A 27 6.73 7.54 9.56
N LEU A 28 7.70 6.64 9.63
CA LEU A 28 9.11 6.96 9.41
C LEU A 28 9.34 7.53 8.00
N LEU A 29 8.74 6.89 6.97
CA LEU A 29 8.84 7.36 5.59
C LEU A 29 8.27 8.77 5.44
N HIS A 30 7.04 8.99 5.92
CA HIS A 30 6.40 10.31 5.83
C HIS A 30 7.11 11.38 6.65
N SER A 31 7.77 11.00 7.75
CA SER A 31 8.52 11.95 8.58
C SER A 31 9.76 12.46 7.83
N ILE A 32 10.43 11.58 7.10
CA ILE A 32 11.57 11.93 6.23
C ILE A 32 11.10 12.70 4.98
N GLU A 33 9.93 12.39 4.44
CA GLU A 33 9.28 13.15 3.35
C GLU A 33 8.62 14.46 3.85
N HIS A 34 8.86 14.87 5.11
CA HIS A 34 8.30 16.07 5.74
C HIS A 34 6.78 16.22 5.56
N PHE A 35 6.01 15.13 5.69
CA PHE A 35 4.56 15.11 5.48
C PHE A 35 4.11 15.84 4.20
N ASN A 36 4.85 15.63 3.09
CA ASN A 36 4.65 16.20 1.74
C ASN A 36 5.19 17.62 1.50
N PHE A 37 5.93 18.22 2.43
CA PHE A 37 6.44 19.59 2.23
C PHE A 37 7.76 19.67 1.44
N TYR A 38 8.41 18.54 1.11
CA TYR A 38 9.62 18.40 0.26
C TYR A 38 10.54 19.64 0.21
N SER A 39 10.86 20.19 1.38
CA SER A 39 11.65 21.42 1.51
C SER A 39 13.03 21.05 2.02
N PHE A 40 14.00 21.04 1.12
CA PHE A 40 15.38 20.66 1.44
C PHE A 40 16.26 21.92 1.53
N PRO A 41 17.17 22.00 2.52
CA PRO A 41 18.15 23.08 2.57
C PRO A 41 19.05 23.04 1.34
N GLU A 42 19.27 24.19 0.69
CA GLU A 42 20.04 24.29 -0.56
C GLU A 42 21.52 23.94 -0.39
N GLN A 43 22.08 24.03 0.82
CA GLN A 43 23.50 23.75 1.08
C GLN A 43 23.69 23.02 2.42
N ASN A 44 24.27 21.82 2.36
CA ASN A 44 24.75 21.11 3.55
C ASN A 44 26.22 21.51 3.80
N PRO A 45 26.56 22.07 4.98
CA PRO A 45 27.89 22.62 5.23
C PRO A 45 29.02 21.58 5.36
N PHE A 46 28.71 20.28 5.44
CA PHE A 46 29.70 19.21 5.62
C PHE A 46 29.43 17.99 4.73
N GLU A 47 30.47 17.47 4.05
CA GLU A 47 30.36 16.30 3.15
C GLU A 47 29.93 15.01 3.87
N TRP A 48 30.42 14.77 5.09
CA TRP A 48 30.05 13.58 5.87
C TRP A 48 28.56 13.56 6.23
N MET A 49 27.95 14.73 6.37
CA MET A 49 26.52 14.89 6.65
C MET A 49 25.69 14.54 5.41
N ASN A 50 26.17 14.90 4.22
CA ASN A 50 25.55 14.52 2.95
C ASN A 50 25.62 13.00 2.70
N PHE A 51 26.76 12.36 2.98
CA PHE A 51 26.88 10.89 2.91
C PHE A 51 25.90 10.20 3.86
N THR A 52 25.86 10.65 5.12
CA THR A 52 25.00 10.06 6.15
C THR A 52 23.52 10.24 5.81
N ASP A 53 23.13 11.43 5.36
CA ASP A 53 21.77 11.74 4.91
C ASP A 53 21.34 10.84 3.74
N GLN A 54 22.18 10.73 2.69
CA GLN A 54 21.89 9.83 1.57
C GLN A 54 21.83 8.36 1.98
N ALA A 55 22.71 7.92 2.88
CA ALA A 55 22.71 6.54 3.38
C ALA A 55 21.43 6.23 4.17
N ILE A 56 21.00 7.15 5.05
CA ILE A 56 19.75 7.03 5.80
C ILE A 56 18.55 7.05 4.85
N TRP A 57 18.51 8.00 3.91
CA TRP A 57 17.43 8.14 2.93
C TRP A 57 17.27 6.87 2.09
N ARG A 58 18.36 6.40 1.46
CA ARG A 58 18.36 5.18 0.65
C ARG A 58 18.05 3.95 1.49
N GLY A 59 18.62 3.84 2.69
CA GLY A 59 18.37 2.73 3.61
C GLY A 59 16.92 2.65 4.04
N LEU A 60 16.30 3.78 4.39
CA LEU A 60 14.90 3.83 4.79
C LEU A 60 13.97 3.54 3.62
N PHE A 61 14.20 4.16 2.46
CA PHE A 61 13.41 3.90 1.26
C PHE A 61 13.50 2.44 0.82
N PHE A 62 14.72 1.88 0.81
CA PHE A 62 14.93 0.48 0.49
C PHE A 62 14.20 -0.45 1.47
N THR A 63 14.26 -0.16 2.77
CA THR A 63 13.71 -1.05 3.80
C THR A 63 12.19 -0.94 3.93
N PHE A 64 11.64 0.27 3.88
CA PHE A 64 10.25 0.54 4.25
C PHE A 64 9.35 1.00 3.12
N SER A 65 9.81 1.80 2.15
CA SER A 65 8.96 2.56 1.22
C SER A 65 7.74 1.80 0.69
N ASN A 66 7.89 1.00 -0.38
CA ASN A 66 6.76 0.24 -0.95
C ASN A 66 6.43 -1.03 -0.15
N LYS A 67 7.35 -1.49 0.70
CA LYS A 67 7.21 -2.74 1.47
C LYS A 67 6.24 -2.59 2.64
N ALA A 68 6.32 -1.49 3.38
CA ALA A 68 5.44 -1.20 4.52
C ALA A 68 3.98 -1.07 4.05
N TYR A 69 3.74 -0.36 2.94
CA TYR A 69 2.40 -0.31 2.32
C TYR A 69 1.92 -1.68 1.88
N ALA A 70 2.76 -2.48 1.24
CA ALA A 70 2.36 -3.80 0.77
C ALA A 70 1.98 -4.74 1.93
N VAL A 71 2.76 -4.71 3.01
CA VAL A 71 2.47 -5.44 4.25
C VAL A 71 1.17 -4.93 4.87
N PHE A 72 0.99 -3.62 4.99
CA PHE A 72 -0.22 -3.03 5.54
C PHE A 72 -1.47 -3.44 4.75
N ALA A 73 -1.41 -3.38 3.42
CA ALA A 73 -2.50 -3.82 2.55
C ALA A 73 -2.81 -5.32 2.70
N LEU A 74 -1.77 -6.17 2.69
CA LEU A 74 -1.93 -7.60 2.89
C LEU A 74 -2.56 -7.91 4.26
N LEU A 75 -2.13 -7.22 5.32
CA LEU A 75 -2.69 -7.38 6.65
C LEU A 75 -4.10 -6.85 6.77
N PHE A 76 -4.48 -5.83 5.99
CA PHE A 76 -5.86 -5.33 5.93
C PHE A 76 -6.81 -6.44 5.45
N GLY A 77 -6.48 -7.10 4.34
CA GLY A 77 -7.25 -8.24 3.83
C GLY A 77 -7.26 -9.46 4.75
N PHE A 78 -6.13 -9.73 5.42
CA PHE A 78 -6.03 -10.78 6.44
C PHE A 78 -6.93 -10.49 7.67
N SER A 79 -6.95 -9.23 8.12
CA SER A 79 -7.77 -8.79 9.25
C SER A 79 -9.25 -8.91 8.94
N PHE A 80 -9.66 -8.58 7.72
CA PHE A 80 -11.00 -8.85 7.22
C PHE A 80 -11.36 -10.34 7.32
N TYR A 81 -10.48 -11.23 6.84
CA TYR A 81 -10.72 -12.67 6.93
C TYR A 81 -10.91 -13.16 8.37
N ILE A 82 -10.07 -12.71 9.33
CA ILE A 82 -10.23 -13.10 10.73
C ILE A 82 -11.60 -12.66 11.26
N GLN A 83 -12.00 -11.42 11.00
CA GLN A 83 -13.25 -10.86 11.50
C GLN A 83 -14.46 -11.55 10.88
N ASP A 84 -14.42 -11.80 9.56
CA ASP A 84 -15.45 -12.52 8.82
C ASP A 84 -15.58 -13.97 9.30
N ASN A 85 -14.48 -14.72 9.38
CA ASN A 85 -14.47 -16.10 9.86
C ASN A 85 -14.98 -16.23 11.31
N ASN A 86 -14.64 -15.28 12.18
CA ASN A 86 -15.14 -15.28 13.56
C ASN A 86 -16.66 -15.03 13.65
N GLN A 87 -17.24 -14.21 12.78
CA GLN A 87 -18.69 -13.98 12.76
C GLN A 87 -19.44 -15.12 12.07
N GLN A 88 -18.86 -15.71 11.03
CA GLN A 88 -19.41 -16.91 10.39
C GLN A 88 -19.55 -18.08 11.37
N ARG A 89 -18.55 -18.28 12.23
CA ARG A 89 -18.62 -19.27 13.33
C ARG A 89 -19.75 -19.00 14.33
N ARG A 90 -20.25 -17.77 14.38
CA ARG A 90 -21.40 -17.35 15.19
C ARG A 90 -22.71 -17.30 14.38
N GLY A 91 -22.71 -17.80 13.14
CA GLY A 91 -23.86 -17.80 12.25
C GLY A 91 -24.28 -16.42 11.73
N LYS A 92 -23.41 -15.39 11.82
CA LYS A 92 -23.71 -14.01 11.41
C LYS A 92 -22.94 -13.63 10.16
N ASP A 93 -23.59 -12.89 9.26
CA ASP A 93 -22.89 -12.29 8.12
C ASP A 93 -22.16 -11.01 8.56
N PHE A 94 -20.88 -10.91 8.20
CA PHE A 94 -20.02 -9.78 8.53
C PHE A 94 -19.95 -8.74 7.41
N ARG A 95 -20.39 -9.06 6.19
CA ARG A 95 -20.20 -8.22 5.00
C ARG A 95 -20.75 -6.80 5.18
N LEU A 96 -21.99 -6.65 5.65
CA LEU A 96 -22.61 -5.35 5.89
C LEU A 96 -21.90 -4.54 6.99
N ARG A 97 -21.48 -5.23 8.07
CA ARG A 97 -20.72 -4.59 9.15
C ARG A 97 -19.35 -4.11 8.65
N PHE A 98 -18.72 -4.87 7.75
CA PHE A 98 -17.47 -4.46 7.13
C PHE A 98 -17.65 -3.25 6.22
N LEU A 99 -18.71 -3.22 5.40
CA LEU A 99 -19.04 -2.03 4.59
C LEU A 99 -19.27 -0.79 5.45
N TRP A 100 -19.96 -0.94 6.59
CA TRP A 100 -20.09 0.15 7.56
C TRP A 100 -18.73 0.62 8.12
N ARG A 101 -17.83 -0.32 8.42
CA ARG A 101 -16.46 0.02 8.85
C ARG A 101 -15.67 0.73 7.75
N LEU A 102 -15.82 0.33 6.49
CA LEU A 102 -15.21 1.04 5.36
C LEU A 102 -15.80 2.45 5.21
N PHE A 103 -17.09 2.63 5.44
CA PHE A 103 -17.71 3.95 5.41
C PHE A 103 -17.17 4.87 6.53
N LEU A 104 -17.00 4.34 7.75
CA LEU A 104 -16.33 5.09 8.82
C LEU A 104 -14.87 5.41 8.47
N LEU A 105 -14.16 4.46 7.87
CA LEU A 105 -12.78 4.67 7.40
C LEU A 105 -12.72 5.75 6.31
N PHE A 106 -13.71 5.79 5.41
CA PHE A 106 -13.84 6.83 4.39
C PHE A 106 -14.06 8.21 5.04
N ILE A 107 -14.95 8.33 6.02
CA ILE A 107 -15.16 9.61 6.73
C ILE A 107 -13.88 10.07 7.43
N ILE A 108 -13.17 9.15 8.09
CA ILE A 108 -11.89 9.46 8.75
C ILE A 108 -10.83 9.86 7.72
N GLY A 109 -10.79 9.19 6.56
CA GLY A 109 -9.94 9.53 5.43
C GLY A 109 -10.22 10.93 4.91
N GLN A 110 -11.48 11.27 4.67
CA GLN A 110 -11.89 12.62 4.24
C GLN A 110 -11.55 13.69 5.28
N PHE A 111 -11.74 13.40 6.57
CA PHE A 111 -11.34 14.32 7.63
C PHE A 111 -9.82 14.51 7.63
N ASN A 112 -9.04 13.45 7.48
CA ASN A 112 -7.58 13.55 7.37
C ASN A 112 -7.14 14.32 6.12
N ALA A 113 -7.82 14.06 4.99
CA ALA A 113 -7.57 14.71 3.72
C ALA A 113 -7.77 16.22 3.81
N ALA A 114 -8.76 16.69 4.57
CA ALA A 114 -8.97 18.12 4.78
C ALA A 114 -7.69 18.85 5.26
N PHE A 115 -6.84 18.18 6.04
CA PHE A 115 -5.60 18.75 6.56
C PHE A 115 -4.36 18.39 5.71
N PHE A 116 -4.30 17.18 5.14
CA PHE A 116 -3.12 16.69 4.43
C PHE A 116 -3.49 16.10 3.07
N THR A 117 -2.78 16.51 2.02
CA THR A 117 -2.85 15.88 0.70
C THR A 117 -2.14 14.54 0.69
N GLY A 118 -2.66 13.57 -0.08
CA GLY A 118 -1.97 12.28 -0.29
C GLY A 118 -2.23 11.22 0.80
N GLU A 119 -3.33 11.32 1.54
CA GLU A 119 -3.70 10.31 2.53
C GLU A 119 -4.17 8.99 1.90
N ILE A 120 -3.86 7.85 2.51
CA ILE A 120 -4.11 6.54 1.88
C ILE A 120 -5.43 5.89 2.31
N LEU A 121 -6.09 6.41 3.34
CA LEU A 121 -7.26 5.79 3.99
C LEU A 121 -8.48 5.80 3.07
N THR A 122 -8.74 6.90 2.37
CA THR A 122 -9.89 7.00 1.44
C THR A 122 -9.76 5.99 0.31
N MET A 123 -8.55 5.85 -0.25
CA MET A 123 -8.27 4.82 -1.26
C MET A 123 -8.52 3.41 -0.71
N TYR A 124 -8.10 3.13 0.52
CA TYR A 124 -8.30 1.83 1.16
C TYR A 124 -9.77 1.54 1.44
N ALA A 125 -10.54 2.55 1.84
CA ALA A 125 -11.97 2.43 2.07
C ALA A 125 -12.72 2.06 0.78
N ILE A 126 -12.38 2.70 -0.34
CA ILE A 126 -12.98 2.43 -1.66
C ILE A 126 -12.57 1.04 -2.17
N LEU A 127 -11.26 0.77 -2.23
CA LEU A 127 -10.74 -0.49 -2.77
C LEU A 127 -11.06 -1.69 -1.86
N GLY A 128 -11.29 -1.45 -0.57
CA GLY A 128 -11.67 -2.47 0.42
C GLY A 128 -13.01 -3.14 0.13
N ILE A 129 -13.89 -2.52 -0.66
CA ILE A 129 -15.20 -3.07 -1.05
C ILE A 129 -15.03 -4.38 -1.85
N ILE A 130 -13.88 -4.63 -2.46
CA ILE A 130 -13.59 -5.90 -3.15
C ILE A 130 -13.63 -7.10 -2.20
N LEU A 131 -13.26 -6.93 -0.93
CA LEU A 131 -13.17 -8.01 0.04
C LEU A 131 -14.52 -8.71 0.28
N PRO A 132 -15.62 -8.01 0.64
CA PRO A 132 -16.93 -8.64 0.81
C PRO A 132 -17.53 -9.19 -0.49
N ILE A 133 -17.05 -8.79 -1.67
CA ILE A 133 -17.49 -9.36 -2.96
C ILE A 133 -16.84 -10.75 -3.15
N PHE A 134 -15.53 -10.84 -2.90
CA PHE A 134 -14.75 -12.06 -3.14
C PHE A 134 -14.69 -13.02 -1.92
N CYS A 135 -15.19 -12.60 -0.75
CA CYS A 135 -15.07 -13.39 0.49
C CYS A 135 -15.79 -14.74 0.47
N ARG A 136 -16.78 -14.93 -0.41
CA ARG A 136 -17.51 -16.19 -0.59
C ARG A 136 -17.09 -16.99 -1.82
N MET A 137 -16.21 -16.45 -2.65
CA MET A 137 -15.73 -17.12 -3.85
C MET A 137 -14.69 -18.20 -3.54
N SER A 138 -14.51 -19.13 -4.48
CA SER A 138 -13.51 -20.21 -4.36
C SER A 138 -12.09 -19.65 -4.23
N ASN A 139 -11.22 -20.37 -3.52
CA ASN A 139 -9.81 -19.97 -3.35
C ASN A 139 -9.08 -19.83 -4.70
N ARG A 140 -9.48 -20.61 -5.72
CA ARG A 140 -8.90 -20.54 -7.07
C ARG A 140 -9.28 -19.23 -7.75
N THR A 141 -10.56 -18.87 -7.71
CA THR A 141 -11.07 -17.61 -8.29
C THR A 141 -10.37 -16.42 -7.64
N VAL A 142 -10.33 -16.37 -6.31
CA VAL A 142 -9.67 -15.26 -5.59
C VAL A 142 -8.18 -15.18 -5.94
N ALA A 143 -7.49 -16.32 -6.06
CA ALA A 143 -6.07 -16.33 -6.42
C ALA A 143 -5.83 -15.83 -7.85
N ILE A 144 -6.63 -16.27 -8.82
CA ILE A 144 -6.52 -15.83 -10.22
C ILE A 144 -6.74 -14.31 -10.30
N PHE A 145 -7.83 -13.80 -9.71
CA PHE A 145 -8.11 -12.37 -9.72
C PHE A 145 -7.04 -11.56 -8.98
N ALA A 146 -6.55 -12.03 -7.83
CA ALA A 146 -5.47 -11.38 -7.11
C ALA A 146 -4.18 -11.32 -7.94
N THR A 147 -3.82 -12.41 -8.62
CA THR A 147 -2.66 -12.44 -9.52
C THR A 147 -2.82 -11.50 -10.70
N ILE A 148 -4.00 -11.47 -11.35
CA ILE A 148 -4.27 -10.55 -12.46
C ILE A 148 -4.13 -9.09 -12.01
N LEU A 149 -4.66 -8.75 -10.83
CA LEU A 149 -4.55 -7.40 -10.27
C LEU A 149 -3.09 -7.00 -9.97
N ILE A 150 -2.29 -7.93 -9.41
CA ILE A 150 -0.86 -7.69 -9.14
C ILE A 150 -0.03 -7.58 -10.42
N LEU A 151 -0.40 -8.31 -11.48
CA LEU A 151 0.29 -8.25 -12.77
C LEU A 151 0.08 -6.93 -13.53
N GLN A 152 -0.84 -6.07 -13.07
CA GLN A 152 -1.07 -4.73 -13.64
C GLN A 152 -1.23 -4.74 -15.17
N PRO A 153 -2.21 -5.47 -15.72
CA PRO A 153 -2.38 -5.62 -17.17
C PRO A 153 -2.57 -4.29 -17.90
N VAL A 154 -3.14 -3.28 -17.22
CA VAL A 154 -3.31 -1.93 -17.76
C VAL A 154 -1.96 -1.28 -18.07
N ASP A 155 -0.96 -1.49 -17.22
CA ASP A 155 0.37 -0.92 -17.43
C ASP A 155 1.13 -1.64 -18.53
N TRP A 156 0.94 -2.97 -18.67
CA TRP A 156 1.44 -3.71 -19.84
C TRP A 156 0.88 -3.20 -21.15
N VAL A 157 -0.42 -2.86 -21.21
CA VAL A 157 -1.02 -2.27 -22.42
C VAL A 157 -0.35 -0.95 -22.77
N LYS A 158 -0.07 -0.08 -21.78
CA LYS A 158 0.66 1.19 -22.01
C LYS A 158 2.06 0.94 -22.55
N VAL A 159 2.79 -0.03 -21.99
CA VAL A 159 4.14 -0.39 -22.45
C VAL A 159 4.09 -0.92 -23.89
N ILE A 160 3.19 -1.85 -24.19
CA ILE A 160 3.02 -2.40 -25.54
C ILE A 160 2.66 -1.28 -26.53
N TYR A 161 1.73 -0.39 -26.14
CA TYR A 161 1.35 0.75 -26.97
C TYR A 161 2.52 1.68 -27.27
N ALA A 162 3.34 2.00 -26.26
CA ALA A 162 4.54 2.81 -26.43
C ALA A 162 5.59 2.13 -27.33
N LEU A 163 5.75 0.81 -27.22
CA LEU A 163 6.65 0.03 -28.09
C LEU A 163 6.15 -0.02 -29.54
N CYS A 164 4.84 -0.05 -29.75
CA CYS A 164 4.23 -0.06 -31.09
C CYS A 164 4.18 1.33 -31.75
N ASN A 165 4.30 2.42 -30.99
CA ASN A 165 4.21 3.79 -31.49
C ASN A 165 5.45 4.59 -31.08
N PRO A 166 6.52 4.59 -31.91
CA PRO A 166 7.81 5.24 -31.57
C PRO A 166 7.69 6.75 -31.33
N ASP A 167 6.71 7.40 -31.96
CA ASP A 167 6.44 8.85 -31.81
C ASP A 167 5.56 9.16 -30.58
N TYR A 168 5.13 8.15 -29.82
CA TYR A 168 4.32 8.36 -28.64
C TYR A 168 5.16 8.97 -27.50
N VAL A 169 4.93 10.25 -27.27
CA VAL A 169 5.41 10.94 -26.07
C VAL A 169 4.33 10.88 -25.01
N ALA A 170 4.62 10.23 -23.88
CA ALA A 170 3.71 10.26 -22.74
C ALA A 170 3.48 11.71 -22.29
N GLY A 171 2.22 12.15 -22.28
CA GLY A 171 1.85 13.47 -21.77
C GLY A 171 2.22 13.63 -20.29
N LYS A 172 2.25 14.89 -19.81
CA LYS A 172 2.41 15.16 -18.37
C LYS A 172 1.31 14.43 -17.59
N GLY A 173 1.69 13.70 -16.54
CA GLY A 173 0.76 12.96 -15.70
C GLY A 173 -0.33 13.86 -15.13
N LEU A 174 -1.55 13.35 -15.08
CA LEU A 174 -2.68 14.00 -14.41
C LEU A 174 -2.38 14.24 -12.94
N ALA A 175 -1.63 13.33 -12.31
CA ALA A 175 -1.18 13.50 -10.93
C ALA A 175 -0.36 14.79 -10.77
N SER A 176 0.62 15.03 -11.66
CA SER A 176 1.46 16.23 -11.61
C SER A 176 0.65 17.52 -11.78
N TYR A 177 -0.41 17.49 -12.59
CA TYR A 177 -1.31 18.63 -12.75
C TYR A 177 -2.05 18.96 -11.44
N TYR A 178 -2.72 17.97 -10.83
CA TYR A 178 -3.47 18.20 -9.59
C TYR A 178 -2.56 18.48 -8.39
N PHE A 179 -1.40 17.82 -8.29
CA PHE A 179 -0.41 18.17 -7.26
C PHE A 179 0.14 19.58 -7.45
N GLY A 180 0.35 20.04 -8.68
CA GLY A 180 0.75 21.43 -8.96
C GLY A 180 -0.27 22.44 -8.42
N LEU A 181 -1.56 22.21 -8.68
CA LEU A 181 -2.65 23.01 -8.10
C LEU A 181 -2.64 22.96 -6.58
N ALA A 182 -2.41 21.76 -6.02
CA ALA A 182 -2.40 21.57 -4.58
C ALA A 182 -1.25 22.33 -3.88
N PHE A 183 -0.05 22.29 -4.47
CA PHE A 183 1.11 23.01 -3.96
C PHE A 183 0.94 24.53 -4.03
N GLU A 184 0.35 25.06 -5.11
CA GLU A 184 0.07 26.49 -5.23
C GLU A 184 -0.86 27.00 -4.13
N VAL A 185 -1.95 26.27 -3.85
CA VAL A 185 -2.90 26.63 -2.78
C VAL A 185 -2.28 26.43 -1.40
N GLN A 186 -1.47 25.38 -1.19
CA GLN A 186 -0.76 25.21 0.09
C GLN A 186 0.27 26.31 0.36
N LYS A 187 0.92 26.84 -0.67
CA LYS A 187 1.93 27.88 -0.53
C LYS A 187 1.34 29.28 -0.33
N ASN A 188 0.27 29.59 -1.05
CA ASN A 188 -0.25 30.97 -1.16
C ASN A 188 -1.68 31.14 -0.64
N GLY A 189 -2.42 30.06 -0.41
CA GLY A 189 -3.85 30.08 -0.09
C GLY A 189 -4.17 30.19 1.39
N THR A 190 -5.44 30.46 1.69
CA THR A 190 -5.99 30.46 3.06
C THR A 190 -6.30 29.05 3.53
N PHE A 191 -6.43 28.85 4.85
CA PHE A 191 -6.77 27.54 5.44
C PHE A 191 -8.04 26.92 4.81
N LEU A 192 -9.09 27.72 4.59
CA LEU A 192 -10.35 27.22 4.06
C LEU A 192 -10.24 26.84 2.57
N GLU A 193 -9.43 27.57 1.80
CA GLU A 193 -9.13 27.22 0.41
C GLU A 193 -8.33 25.92 0.34
N THR A 194 -7.35 25.73 1.22
CA THR A 194 -6.60 24.47 1.34
C THR A 194 -7.51 23.30 1.69
N VAL A 195 -8.41 23.46 2.67
CA VAL A 195 -9.38 22.41 3.04
C VAL A 195 -10.28 22.05 1.86
N ARG A 196 -10.84 23.06 1.17
CA ARG A 196 -11.70 22.83 0.00
C ARG A 196 -10.93 22.11 -1.10
N MET A 197 -9.73 22.59 -1.42
CA MET A 197 -8.87 22.01 -2.45
C MET A 197 -8.53 20.56 -2.12
N ASN A 198 -8.13 20.27 -0.88
CA ASN A 198 -7.73 18.92 -0.50
C ASN A 198 -8.90 17.91 -0.58
N LEU A 199 -10.12 18.35 -0.23
CA LEU A 199 -11.31 17.49 -0.24
C LEU A 199 -11.75 17.08 -1.65
N PHE A 200 -11.41 17.85 -2.68
CA PHE A 200 -11.79 17.57 -4.07
C PHE A 200 -10.56 17.32 -4.95
N GLU A 201 -9.81 18.37 -5.30
CA GLU A 201 -8.64 18.29 -6.16
C GLU A 201 -7.51 17.45 -5.55
N GLY A 202 -7.32 17.51 -4.23
CA GLY A 202 -6.33 16.69 -3.52
C GLY A 202 -6.65 15.19 -3.57
N GLN A 203 -7.94 14.82 -3.53
CA GLN A 203 -8.37 13.44 -3.74
C GLN A 203 -8.12 12.98 -5.17
N LEU A 204 -8.38 13.85 -6.15
CA LEU A 204 -8.06 13.56 -7.55
C LEU A 204 -6.55 13.42 -7.76
N ALA A 205 -5.72 14.26 -7.14
CA ALA A 205 -4.27 14.16 -7.19
C ALA A 205 -3.81 12.78 -6.70
N ASN A 206 -4.33 12.35 -5.56
CA ASN A 206 -3.95 11.09 -4.96
C ASN A 206 -4.46 9.87 -5.75
N MET A 207 -5.72 9.89 -6.20
CA MET A 207 -6.27 8.79 -7.00
C MET A 207 -5.59 8.68 -8.37
N THR A 208 -5.31 9.80 -9.04
CA THR A 208 -4.59 9.80 -10.32
C THR A 208 -3.15 9.34 -10.15
N TRP A 209 -2.48 9.74 -9.08
CA TRP A 209 -1.16 9.22 -8.74
C TRP A 209 -1.16 7.72 -8.47
N ALA A 210 -2.15 7.24 -7.71
CA ALA A 210 -2.34 5.82 -7.46
C ALA A 210 -2.67 5.03 -8.73
N LEU A 211 -3.34 5.64 -9.70
CA LEU A 211 -3.61 5.03 -11.01
C LEU A 211 -2.33 4.97 -11.85
N GLU A 212 -1.56 6.05 -11.90
CA GLU A 212 -0.32 6.16 -12.68
C GLU A 212 0.77 5.22 -12.17
N HIS A 213 0.83 4.99 -10.86
CA HIS A 213 1.78 4.05 -10.22
C HIS A 213 1.20 2.63 -10.04
N GLY A 214 0.05 2.35 -10.64
CA GLY A 214 -0.60 1.03 -10.62
C GLY A 214 -1.07 0.55 -9.23
N ARG A 215 -1.07 1.43 -8.23
CA ARG A 215 -1.50 1.15 -6.84
C ARG A 215 -2.99 0.79 -6.76
N ILE A 216 -3.83 1.38 -7.63
CA ILE A 216 -5.27 1.08 -7.68
C ILE A 216 -5.54 -0.40 -7.95
N LEU A 217 -4.71 -1.07 -8.76
CA LEU A 217 -4.82 -2.50 -9.01
C LEU A 217 -4.04 -3.32 -7.98
N GLN A 218 -2.86 -2.86 -7.59
CA GLN A 218 -2.00 -3.59 -6.67
C GLN A 218 -2.61 -3.75 -5.27
N THR A 219 -3.18 -2.68 -4.71
CA THR A 219 -3.78 -2.68 -3.36
C THR A 219 -4.90 -3.71 -3.19
N PRO A 220 -5.94 -3.77 -4.04
CA PRO A 220 -6.98 -4.80 -3.93
C PRO A 220 -6.41 -6.20 -4.21
N GLY A 221 -5.42 -6.34 -5.08
CA GLY A 221 -4.69 -7.61 -5.26
C GLY A 221 -4.07 -8.10 -3.95
N LEU A 222 -3.37 -7.22 -3.23
CA LEU A 222 -2.79 -7.50 -1.92
C LEU A 222 -3.85 -7.80 -0.85
N PHE A 223 -4.99 -7.09 -0.87
CA PHE A 223 -6.11 -7.37 0.03
C PHE A 223 -6.63 -8.80 -0.17
N LEU A 224 -6.81 -9.22 -1.43
CA LEU A 224 -7.25 -10.57 -1.75
C LEU A 224 -6.19 -11.63 -1.37
N PHE A 225 -4.91 -11.36 -1.61
CA PHE A 225 -3.82 -12.23 -1.14
C PHE A 225 -3.79 -12.35 0.39
N GLY A 226 -3.98 -11.25 1.11
CA GLY A 226 -4.12 -11.23 2.56
C GLY A 226 -5.25 -12.10 3.07
N MET A 227 -6.41 -12.01 2.42
CA MET A 227 -7.55 -12.87 2.72
C MET A 227 -7.22 -14.36 2.48
N LEU A 228 -6.52 -14.69 1.38
CA LEU A 228 -6.09 -16.05 1.04
C LEU A 228 -5.06 -16.61 2.02
N VAL A 229 -4.09 -15.79 2.43
CA VAL A 229 -3.12 -16.09 3.49
C VAL A 229 -3.87 -16.45 4.78
N GLY A 230 -4.93 -15.71 5.09
CA GLY A 230 -5.85 -16.00 6.17
C GLY A 230 -6.53 -17.36 6.04
N ARG A 231 -7.18 -17.62 4.90
CA ARG A 231 -7.87 -18.90 4.62
C ARG A 231 -6.94 -20.10 4.74
N LYS A 232 -5.69 -19.97 4.28
CA LYS A 232 -4.67 -21.04 4.32
C LYS A 232 -3.93 -21.12 5.66
N GLY A 233 -4.11 -20.15 6.56
CA GLY A 233 -3.44 -20.12 7.86
C GLY A 233 -1.92 -19.99 7.77
N LEU A 234 -1.38 -19.29 6.77
CA LEU A 234 0.07 -19.26 6.49
C LEU A 234 0.89 -18.47 7.53
N PHE A 235 0.25 -17.66 8.38
CA PHE A 235 0.90 -17.00 9.52
C PHE A 235 1.00 -17.88 10.77
N LEU A 236 0.43 -19.08 10.76
CA LEU A 236 0.73 -20.03 11.82
C LEU A 236 2.15 -20.56 11.68
N TYR A 237 2.82 -20.64 12.82
CA TYR A 237 4.08 -21.35 12.91
C TYR A 237 3.88 -22.82 12.55
N SER A 238 4.58 -23.24 11.51
CA SER A 238 4.72 -24.61 11.04
C SER A 238 6.02 -24.63 10.24
N GLU A 239 6.85 -25.66 10.39
CA GLU A 239 8.10 -25.79 9.62
C GLU A 239 7.88 -25.63 8.12
N ARG A 240 6.72 -26.10 7.62
CA ARG A 240 6.34 -25.92 6.22
C ARG A 240 6.13 -24.44 5.87
N ASN A 241 5.41 -23.69 6.69
CA ASN A 241 5.13 -22.28 6.45
C ASN A 241 6.40 -21.44 6.56
N GLU A 242 7.26 -21.75 7.53
CA GLU A 242 8.56 -21.09 7.68
C GLU A 242 9.44 -21.30 6.44
N ARG A 243 9.58 -22.54 5.96
CA ARG A 243 10.31 -22.81 4.71
C ARG A 243 9.69 -22.09 3.51
N LEU A 244 8.36 -21.94 3.46
CA LEU A 244 7.70 -21.19 2.40
C LEU A 244 8.04 -19.70 2.45
N TRP A 245 8.02 -19.08 3.64
CA TRP A 245 8.39 -17.67 3.81
C TRP A 245 9.88 -17.43 3.53
N LEU A 246 10.77 -18.33 3.95
CA LEU A 246 12.20 -18.26 3.63
C LEU A 246 12.47 -18.41 2.12
N LYS A 247 11.76 -19.32 1.44
CA LYS A 247 11.85 -19.44 -0.02
C LYS A 247 11.33 -18.18 -0.71
N ALA A 248 10.21 -17.63 -0.25
CA ALA A 248 9.68 -16.37 -0.78
C ALA A 248 10.67 -15.21 -0.58
N LEU A 249 11.30 -15.13 0.58
CA LEU A 249 12.35 -14.16 0.88
C LEU A 249 13.55 -14.33 -0.07
N ALA A 250 14.07 -15.56 -0.22
CA ALA A 250 15.18 -15.83 -1.11
C ALA A 250 14.86 -15.47 -2.58
N ILE A 251 13.69 -15.86 -3.09
CA ILE A 251 13.25 -15.53 -4.45
C ILE A 251 13.11 -14.01 -4.60
N SER A 252 12.47 -13.32 -3.65
CA SER A 252 12.30 -11.86 -3.72
C SER A 252 13.63 -11.12 -3.69
N LEU A 253 14.63 -11.57 -2.91
CA LEU A 253 15.97 -10.99 -2.90
C LEU A 253 16.67 -11.20 -4.26
N ILE A 254 16.60 -12.41 -4.83
CA ILE A 254 17.18 -12.70 -6.15
C ILE A 254 16.54 -11.81 -7.22
N CYS A 255 15.21 -11.74 -7.27
CA CYS A 255 14.49 -10.89 -8.22
C CYS A 255 14.84 -9.41 -8.04
N PHE A 256 14.96 -8.95 -6.80
CA PHE A 256 15.34 -7.57 -6.51
C PHE A 256 16.73 -7.25 -7.05
N PHE A 257 17.75 -8.06 -6.71
CA PHE A 257 19.12 -7.80 -7.14
C PHE A 257 19.29 -7.90 -8.66
N LEU A 258 18.59 -8.86 -9.30
CA LEU A 258 18.61 -9.01 -10.76
C LEU A 258 18.01 -7.77 -11.45
N PHE A 259 16.92 -7.23 -10.93
CA PHE A 259 16.29 -6.03 -11.46
C PHE A 259 17.16 -4.79 -11.25
N THR A 260 17.75 -4.61 -10.06
CA THR A 260 18.65 -3.48 -9.79
C THR A 260 19.93 -3.54 -10.62
N ALA A 261 20.46 -4.75 -10.88
CA ALA A 261 21.64 -4.92 -11.72
C ALA A 261 21.37 -4.50 -13.18
N GLN A 262 20.14 -4.72 -13.68
CA GLN A 262 19.74 -4.27 -15.01
C GLN A 262 19.64 -2.75 -15.11
N GLN A 263 19.14 -2.06 -14.09
CA GLN A 263 19.03 -0.59 -14.08
C GLN A 263 20.39 0.13 -14.05
N HIS A 264 21.44 -0.51 -13.54
CA HIS A 264 22.80 0.06 -13.54
C HIS A 264 23.63 -0.29 -14.79
N ALA A 265 23.14 -1.21 -15.63
CA ALA A 265 23.81 -1.63 -16.87
C ALA A 265 23.36 -0.85 -18.11
N THR A 266 22.39 0.06 -17.96
CA THR A 266 21.85 0.98 -18.99
C THR A 266 22.06 2.41 -18.57
#